data_AF-I3SZ27-F1
#
_entry.id   AF-I3SZ27-F1
#
_cell.length_a   1.000
_cell.length_b   1.000
_cell.length_c   1.000
_cell.angle_alpha   90.00
_cell.angle_beta   90.00
_cell.angle_gamma   90.00
#
_symmetry.space_group_name_H-M   'P 1'
#
loop_
_entity.id
_entity.type
_entity.pdbx_description
1 polymer ?
#
loop_
_entity_poly.entity_id
_entity_poly.type
_entity_poly.pdbx_seq_one_letter_code
_entity_poly.pdbx_strand_id
1 'polypeptide(L)'
;MVQSLAQRVRFFSPYRVAEELRCAAREFFESDGIEVDLEKRTIHLTPIFKWYSMDFGQEKNIVKWIINYLDANKAGLLTHLLADGGPVNISYKNYDWSINS
;
A
#
# COMPACT_ATOMS: atom_id res chain seq x y z
N MET A 1 -8.52 -13.04 -19.97
CA MET A 1 -7.13 -12.60 -20.20
C MET A 1 -6.47 -12.56 -18.84
N VAL A 2 -5.71 -13.60 -18.50
CA VAL A 2 -5.05 -13.69 -17.19
C VAL A 2 -3.81 -12.80 -17.28
N GLN A 3 -3.84 -11.62 -16.66
CA GLN A 3 -2.64 -10.81 -16.53
C GLN A 3 -1.70 -11.56 -15.59
N SER A 4 -0.69 -12.20 -16.17
CA SER A 4 0.48 -12.68 -15.45
C SER A 4 1.14 -11.47 -14.79
N LEU A 5 0.99 -11.35 -13.47
CA LEU A 5 1.84 -10.49 -12.64
C LEU A 5 3.23 -11.14 -12.60
N ALA A 6 3.97 -11.06 -13.70
CA ALA A 6 5.40 -11.30 -13.64
C ALA A 6 5.97 -10.25 -12.68
N GLN A 7 6.32 -10.68 -11.46
CA GLN A 7 7.06 -9.88 -10.49
C GLN A 7 8.29 -9.32 -11.24
N ARG A 8 8.24 -8.06 -11.66
CA ARG A 8 9.34 -7.45 -12.42
C ARG A 8 10.53 -7.39 -11.50
N VAL A 9 11.57 -8.17 -11.82
CA VAL A 9 12.88 -7.99 -11.19
C VAL A 9 13.35 -6.58 -11.53
N ARG A 10 13.59 -5.77 -10.49
CA ARG A 10 14.12 -4.42 -10.62
C ARG A 10 15.57 -4.40 -10.19
N PHE A 11 16.38 -3.72 -10.98
CA PHE A 11 17.75 -3.40 -10.62
C PHE A 11 17.80 -1.94 -10.21
N PHE A 12 18.53 -1.68 -9.12
CA PHE A 12 18.66 -0.34 -8.56
C PHE A 12 20.08 0.18 -8.74
N SER A 13 20.20 1.46 -9.08
CA SER A 13 21.48 2.15 -9.16
C SER A 13 21.95 2.55 -7.77
N PRO A 14 23.23 2.29 -7.40
CA PRO A 14 23.73 2.62 -6.06
C PRO A 14 23.63 4.13 -5.75
N TYR A 15 23.75 4.99 -6.78
CA TYR A 15 23.73 6.45 -6.62
C TYR A 15 22.31 7.03 -6.51
N ARG A 16 21.28 6.26 -6.86
CA ARG A 16 19.88 6.71 -6.94
C ARG A 16 18.90 5.81 -6.21
N VAL A 17 19.41 4.83 -5.46
CA VAL A 17 18.62 3.77 -4.82
C VAL A 17 17.46 4.34 -3.99
N ALA A 18 17.67 5.43 -3.26
CA ALA A 18 16.61 6.05 -2.46
C ALA A 18 15.47 6.61 -3.32
N GLU A 19 15.79 7.27 -4.44
CA GLU A 19 14.78 7.80 -5.37
C GLU A 19 14.03 6.65 -6.08
N GLU A 20 14.77 5.64 -6.52
CA GLU A 20 14.21 4.50 -7.25
C GLU A 20 13.33 3.62 -6.35
N LEU A 21 13.69 3.43 -5.07
CA LEU A 21 12.83 2.77 -4.09
C LEU A 21 11.55 3.56 -3.81
N ARG A 22 11.63 4.89 -3.77
CA ARG A 22 10.42 5.74 -3.63
C ARG A 22 9.50 5.60 -4.84
N CYS A 23 10.05 5.56 -6.06
CA CYS A 23 9.26 5.31 -7.26
C CYS A 23 8.63 3.91 -7.23
N ALA A 24 9.39 2.88 -6.87
CA ALA A 24 8.88 1.51 -6.76
C ALA A 24 7.75 1.41 -5.72
N ALA A 25 7.86 2.11 -4.60
CA ALA A 25 6.80 2.17 -3.59
C ALA A 25 5.52 2.83 -4.14
N ARG A 26 5.63 3.92 -4.90
CA ARG A 26 4.47 4.56 -5.55
C ARG A 26 3.78 3.63 -6.54
N GLU A 27 4.55 3.00 -7.43
CA GLU A 27 4.02 2.04 -8.41
C GLU A 27 3.33 0.83 -7.73
N PHE A 28 3.84 0.40 -6.58
CA PHE A 28 3.22 -0.65 -5.78
C PHE A 28 1.83 -0.24 -5.26
N PHE A 29 1.64 1.00 -4.82
CA PHE A 29 0.32 1.48 -4.36
C PHE A 29 -0.63 1.91 -5.50
N GLU A 30 -0.09 2.27 -6.67
CA GLU A 30 -0.90 2.49 -7.86
C GLU A 30 -1.59 1.20 -8.32
N SER A 31 -0.88 0.07 -8.24
CA SER A 31 -1.39 -1.25 -8.64
C SER A 31 -2.31 -1.89 -7.60
N ASP A 32 -1.77 -2.61 -6.61
CA ASP A 32 -2.56 -3.46 -5.71
C ASP A 32 -2.22 -3.29 -4.22
N GLY A 33 -1.25 -2.42 -3.89
CA GLY A 33 -0.76 -2.20 -2.53
C GLY A 33 -1.82 -1.75 -1.52
N ILE A 34 -2.86 -1.04 -2.00
CA ILE A 34 -3.97 -0.50 -1.20
C ILE A 34 -5.25 -0.41 -2.03
N GLU A 35 -6.38 -0.70 -1.38
CA GLU A 35 -7.73 -0.47 -1.88
C GLU A 35 -8.60 0.16 -0.78
N VAL A 36 -9.54 1.02 -1.17
CA VAL A 36 -10.37 1.80 -0.24
C VAL A 36 -11.84 1.53 -0.53
N ASP A 37 -12.52 0.87 0.40
CA ASP A 37 -13.97 0.68 0.39
C ASP A 37 -14.60 1.81 1.22
N LEU A 38 -15.15 2.82 0.54
CA LEU A 38 -15.76 3.99 1.18
C LEU A 38 -17.08 3.67 1.86
N GLU A 39 -17.86 2.74 1.29
CA GLU A 39 -19.16 2.34 1.86
C GLU A 39 -18.96 1.64 3.20
N LYS A 40 -17.99 0.73 3.27
CA LYS A 40 -17.64 0.01 4.50
C LYS A 40 -16.61 0.72 5.37
N ARG A 41 -16.12 1.90 4.94
CA ARG A 41 -15.02 2.64 5.58
C ARG A 41 -13.82 1.74 5.92
N THR A 42 -13.43 0.91 4.97
CA THR A 42 -12.39 -0.10 5.16
C THR A 42 -11.24 0.12 4.17
N ILE A 43 -10.02 0.12 4.70
CA ILE A 43 -8.79 0.13 3.92
C ILE A 43 -8.27 -1.30 3.84
N HIS A 44 -8.18 -1.82 2.61
CA HIS A 44 -7.66 -3.15 2.32
C HIS A 44 -6.19 -3.04 1.92
N LEU A 45 -5.29 -3.53 2.80
CA LEU A 45 -3.85 -3.54 2.57
C LEU A 45 -3.36 -4.93 2.17
N THR A 46 -2.26 -4.98 1.43
CA THR A 46 -1.54 -6.25 1.24
C THR A 46 -0.96 -6.75 2.58
N PRO A 47 -0.79 -8.08 2.78
CA PRO A 47 -0.31 -8.62 4.06
C PRO A 47 1.10 -8.21 4.48
N ILE A 48 1.92 -7.63 3.59
CA ILE A 48 3.26 -7.16 3.94
C ILE A 48 3.23 -6.13 5.08
N PHE A 49 2.21 -5.26 5.11
CA PHE A 49 2.02 -4.29 6.20
C PHE A 49 1.61 -4.93 7.52
N LYS A 50 1.04 -6.15 7.49
CA LYS A 50 0.78 -6.93 8.69
C LYS A 50 2.06 -7.54 9.23
N TRP A 51 2.82 -8.21 8.36
CA TRP A 51 4.04 -8.94 8.73
C TRP A 51 5.15 -8.02 9.21
N TYR A 52 5.28 -6.84 8.60
CA TYR A 52 6.31 -5.84 8.89
C TYR A 52 5.75 -4.56 9.51
N SER A 53 4.64 -4.65 10.25
CA SER A 53 3.96 -3.50 10.84
C SER A 53 4.86 -2.60 11.69
N MET A 54 5.87 -3.16 12.37
CA MET A 54 6.83 -2.40 13.19
C MET A 54 7.63 -1.38 12.36
N ASP A 55 7.86 -1.61 11.07
CA ASP A 55 8.64 -0.74 10.20
C ASP A 55 7.83 0.47 9.69
N PHE A 56 6.49 0.36 9.69
CA PHE A 56 5.57 1.38 9.15
C PHE A 56 4.78 2.11 10.24
N GLY A 57 4.93 1.70 11.50
CA GLY A 57 4.16 2.16 12.64
C GLY A 57 2.88 1.34 12.88
N GLN A 58 2.20 1.56 14.00
CA GLN A 58 0.96 0.83 14.31
C GLN A 58 -0.28 1.50 13.69
N GLU A 59 -1.16 0.68 13.11
CA GLU A 59 -2.51 1.04 12.63
C GLU A 59 -2.59 2.37 11.87
N LYS A 60 -3.08 3.44 12.52
CA LYS A 60 -3.26 4.77 11.93
C LYS A 60 -1.95 5.36 11.40
N ASN A 61 -0.81 4.98 11.96
CA ASN A 61 0.50 5.44 11.49
C ASN A 61 0.88 4.79 10.15
N ILE A 62 0.44 3.54 9.89
CA ILE A 62 0.63 2.89 8.59
C ILE A 62 -0.08 3.70 7.51
N VAL A 63 -1.34 4.08 7.74
CA VAL A 63 -2.12 4.83 6.74
C VAL A 63 -1.49 6.20 6.47
N LYS A 64 -1.04 6.90 7.51
CA LYS A 64 -0.30 8.18 7.36
C LYS A 64 1.01 8.00 6.58
N TRP A 65 1.71 6.90 6.80
CA TRP A 65 2.93 6.59 6.07
C TRP A 65 2.63 6.35 4.58
N ILE A 66 1.60 5.54 4.28
CA ILE A 66 1.17 5.19 2.92
C ILE A 66 0.79 6.43 2.11
N ILE A 67 0.08 7.40 2.70
CA ILE A 67 -0.38 8.63 2.01
C ILE A 67 0.77 9.35 1.27
N ASN A 68 2.00 9.30 1.78
CA ASN A 68 3.17 9.95 1.15
C ASN A 68 3.61 9.29 -0.18
N TYR A 69 3.06 8.13 -0.50
CA TYR A 69 3.38 7.34 -1.69
C TYR A 69 2.18 7.16 -2.62
N LEU A 70 1.04 7.77 -2.31
CA LEU A 70 -0.14 7.74 -3.17
C LEU A 70 -0.13 8.90 -4.17
N ASP A 71 -0.84 8.72 -5.29
CA ASP A 71 -1.19 9.82 -6.15
C ASP A 71 -2.14 10.80 -5.42
N ALA A 72 -2.23 12.03 -5.92
CA ALA A 72 -2.96 13.11 -5.26
C ALA A 72 -4.45 12.77 -5.02
N ASN A 73 -5.08 12.00 -5.92
CA ASN A 73 -6.50 11.68 -5.77
C ASN A 73 -6.70 10.67 -4.64
N LYS A 74 -5.96 9.54 -4.64
CA LYS A 74 -6.05 8.55 -3.56
C LYS A 74 -5.62 9.15 -2.22
N ALA A 75 -4.56 9.97 -2.20
CA ALA A 75 -4.08 10.67 -1.00
C ALA A 75 -5.14 11.61 -0.41
N GLY A 76 -5.81 12.41 -1.26
CA GLY A 76 -6.89 13.29 -0.84
C GLY A 76 -8.06 12.51 -0.24
N LEU A 77 -8.50 11.46 -0.93
CA LEU A 77 -9.58 10.56 -0.48
C LEU A 77 -9.30 9.97 0.91
N LEU A 78 -8.10 9.42 1.11
CA LEU A 78 -7.69 8.87 2.40
C LEU A 78 -7.60 9.93 3.48
N THR A 79 -7.05 11.09 3.16
CA THR A 79 -6.93 12.21 4.10
C THR A 79 -8.31 12.66 4.59
N HIS A 80 -9.29 12.80 3.67
CA HIS A 80 -10.66 13.14 4.03
C HIS A 80 -11.34 12.06 4.87
N LEU A 81 -11.20 10.79 4.49
CA LEU A 81 -11.75 9.66 5.24
C LEU A 81 -11.21 9.58 6.68
N LEU A 82 -9.93 9.94 6.88
CA LEU A 82 -9.32 9.98 8.21
C LEU A 82 -9.68 11.24 9.02
N ALA A 83 -9.97 12.35 8.34
CA ALA A 83 -10.24 13.64 8.99
C ALA A 83 -11.69 13.80 9.47
N ASP A 84 -12.63 12.99 8.94
CA ASP A 84 -14.05 13.09 9.29
C ASP A 84 -14.39 12.58 10.71
N GLY A 85 -13.41 12.01 11.43
CA GLY A 85 -13.54 11.57 12.82
C GLY A 85 -14.27 10.24 13.02
N GLY A 86 -14.79 9.63 11.94
CA GLY A 86 -15.44 8.33 12.01
C GLY A 86 -14.43 7.17 12.15
N PRO A 87 -14.86 6.00 12.67
CA PRO A 87 -14.01 4.82 12.69
C PRO A 87 -13.61 4.42 11.26
N VAL A 88 -12.37 3.97 11.09
CA VAL A 88 -11.84 3.44 9.83
C VAL A 88 -11.21 2.09 10.13
N ASN A 89 -11.64 1.07 9.41
CA ASN A 89 -11.13 -0.29 9.58
C ASN A 89 -9.94 -0.54 8.65
N ILE A 90 -8.95 -1.28 9.15
CA ILE A 90 -7.88 -1.82 8.34
C ILE A 90 -8.08 -3.33 8.24
N SER A 91 -8.10 -3.85 7.01
CA SER A 91 -8.11 -5.29 6.75
C SER A 91 -6.98 -5.65 5.80
N TYR A 92 -6.60 -6.93 5.81
CA TYR A 92 -5.52 -7.43 4.98
C TYR A 92 -6.06 -8.37 3.91
N LYS A 93 -5.66 -8.14 2.65
CA LYS A 93 -6.02 -8.99 1.50
C LYS A 93 -5.50 -10.42 1.72
N ASN A 94 -6.16 -11.39 1.10
CA ASN A 94 -5.63 -12.75 1.09
C ASN A 94 -4.35 -12.80 0.24
N TYR A 95 -3.30 -13.42 0.76
CA TYR A 95 -2.08 -13.67 0.02
C TYR A 95 -2.06 -15.12 -0.43
N ASP A 96 -1.89 -15.32 -1.73
CA ASP A 96 -1.69 -16.63 -2.30
C ASP A 96 -0.28 -17.11 -1.93
N TRP A 97 -0.18 -18.22 -1.19
CA TRP A 97 1.11 -18.79 -0.78
C TRP A 97 1.73 -19.70 -1.85
N SER A 98 0.97 -20.10 -2.87
CA SER A 98 1.44 -21.02 -3.93
C SER A 98 2.57 -20.44 -4.79
N ILE A 99 2.74 -19.13 -4.79
CA ILE A 99 3.86 -18.44 -5.46
C ILE A 99 5.23 -18.70 -4.81
N ASN A 100 5.26 -19.22 -3.57
CA ASN A 100 6.49 -19.55 -2.84
C ASN A 100 6.73 -21.06 -2.72
N SER A 101 5.93 -21.90 -3.39
CA SER A 101 6.04 -23.36 -3.36
C SER A 101 6.60 -23.96 -4.63
#